data_AF-A0A2V4AZI0-F1
#
_entry.id   AF-A0A2V4AZI0-F1
#
_cell.length_a   1.000
_cell.length_b   1.000
_cell.length_c   1.000
_cell.angle_alpha   90.00
_cell.angle_beta   90.00
_cell.angle_gamma   90.00
#
_symmetry.space_group_name_H-M   'P 1'
#
loop_
_entity.id
_entity.type
_entity.pdbx_description
1 polymer ?
#
loop_
_entity_poly.entity_id
_entity_poly.type
_entity_poly.pdbx_seq_one_letter_code
_entity_poly.pdbx_strand_id
1 'polypeptide(L)'
;MPKLNSERVKHRIAELGLSVEDVSVRTDIPYGTLRNAVAGRDPIKLNRAYRLLDALNPPGRARLVIADLLADTAAEKPAEPPQQPQGPKAPPRRQDNEQERKAPKRINAAVA
;
A
#
# COMPACT_ATOMS: atom_id res chain seq x y z
N MET A 1 -8.63 10.22 8.52
CA MET A 1 -9.98 9.96 7.93
C MET A 1 -9.99 8.56 7.35
N PRO A 2 -11.12 7.83 7.40
CA PRO A 2 -11.19 6.47 6.91
C PRO A 2 -11.01 6.40 5.39
N LYS A 3 -10.44 5.29 4.93
CA LYS A 3 -10.34 4.96 3.50
C LYS A 3 -11.48 4.02 3.11
N LEU A 4 -11.83 4.02 1.84
CA LEU A 4 -12.78 3.05 1.30
C LEU A 4 -12.09 1.69 1.10
N ASN A 5 -12.86 0.61 1.26
CA ASN A 5 -12.48 -0.69 0.76
C ASN A 5 -12.67 -0.71 -0.76
N SER A 6 -11.59 -0.40 -1.48
CA SER A 6 -11.57 -0.21 -2.93
C SER A 6 -12.17 -1.39 -3.70
N GLU A 7 -11.86 -2.63 -3.30
CA GLU A 7 -12.34 -3.83 -3.98
C GLU A 7 -13.85 -3.98 -3.81
N ARG A 8 -14.34 -3.92 -2.57
CA ARG A 8 -15.78 -4.02 -2.30
C ARG A 8 -16.59 -2.95 -3.01
N VAL A 9 -16.11 -1.70 -3.01
CA VAL A 9 -16.80 -0.61 -3.70
C VAL A 9 -16.83 -0.85 -5.21
N LYS A 10 -15.72 -1.30 -5.83
CA LYS A 10 -15.69 -1.61 -7.27
C LYS A 10 -16.60 -2.79 -7.63
N HIS A 11 -16.58 -3.86 -6.85
CA HIS A 11 -17.46 -5.01 -7.05
C HIS A 11 -18.92 -4.58 -6.98
N ARG A 12 -19.28 -3.77 -5.98
CA ARG A 12 -20.66 -3.30 -5.84
C ARG A 12 -21.09 -2.40 -7.00
N ILE A 13 -20.22 -1.49 -7.44
CA ILE A 13 -20.49 -0.64 -8.61
C ILE A 13 -20.73 -1.51 -9.86
N ALA A 14 -19.91 -2.55 -10.06
CA ALA A 14 -20.05 -3.50 -11.16
C ALA A 14 -21.34 -4.34 -11.07
N GLU A 15 -21.71 -4.82 -9.88
CA GLU A 15 -22.98 -5.54 -9.62
C GLU A 15 -24.21 -4.69 -9.95
N LEU A 16 -24.10 -3.37 -9.82
CA LEU A 16 -25.15 -2.42 -10.15
C LEU A 16 -25.12 -2.02 -11.64
N GLY A 17 -24.11 -2.45 -12.39
CA GLY A 17 -23.90 -2.07 -13.79
C GLY A 17 -23.64 -0.57 -13.97
N LEU A 18 -23.03 0.08 -12.96
CA LEU A 18 -22.77 1.52 -12.97
C LEU A 18 -21.31 1.82 -13.29
N SER A 19 -21.05 3.00 -13.83
CA SER A 19 -19.71 3.57 -13.87
C SER A 19 -19.42 4.40 -12.60
N VAL A 20 -18.14 4.71 -12.36
CA VAL A 20 -17.75 5.64 -11.28
C VAL A 20 -18.26 7.05 -11.58
N GLU A 21 -18.38 7.44 -12.87
CA GLU A 21 -19.03 8.69 -13.26
C GLU A 21 -20.51 8.71 -12.80
N ASP A 22 -21.27 7.64 -13.06
CA ASP A 22 -22.69 7.57 -12.67
C ASP A 22 -22.87 7.69 -11.15
N VAL A 23 -22.01 7.02 -10.40
CA VAL A 23 -22.04 7.09 -8.93
C VAL A 23 -21.68 8.50 -8.44
N SER A 24 -20.76 9.19 -9.11
CA SER A 24 -20.40 10.57 -8.79
C SER A 24 -21.59 11.52 -8.92
N VAL A 25 -22.38 11.36 -9.98
CA VAL A 25 -23.62 12.14 -10.21
C VAL A 25 -24.67 11.83 -9.16
N ARG A 26 -24.88 10.54 -8.83
CA ARG A 26 -25.88 10.11 -7.83
C ARG A 26 -25.57 10.59 -6.40
N THR A 27 -24.29 10.71 -6.06
CA THR A 27 -23.83 11.01 -4.70
C THR A 27 -23.49 12.48 -4.48
N ASP A 28 -23.49 13.29 -5.55
CA ASP A 28 -23.00 14.67 -5.54
C ASP A 28 -21.55 14.76 -5.00
N ILE A 29 -20.73 13.78 -5.38
CA ILE A 29 -19.29 13.75 -5.05
C ILE A 29 -18.54 14.04 -6.35
N PRO A 30 -17.60 15.00 -6.37
CA PRO A 30 -16.81 15.27 -7.57
C PRO A 30 -16.10 14.01 -8.07
N TYR A 31 -16.19 13.74 -9.37
CA TYR A 31 -15.65 12.53 -9.98
C TYR A 31 -14.18 12.27 -9.61
N GLY A 32 -13.32 13.29 -9.71
CA GLY A 32 -11.91 13.14 -9.36
C GLY A 32 -11.69 12.69 -7.91
N THR A 33 -12.48 13.22 -6.97
CA THR A 33 -12.45 12.82 -5.57
C THR A 33 -12.94 11.38 -5.39
N LEU A 34 -14.06 11.02 -6.01
CA LEU A 34 -14.61 9.68 -5.90
C LEU A 34 -13.67 8.64 -6.53
N ARG A 35 -13.12 8.94 -7.71
CA ARG A 35 -12.14 8.10 -8.41
C ARG A 35 -10.91 7.83 -7.56
N ASN A 36 -10.34 8.86 -6.92
CA ASN A 36 -9.17 8.68 -6.06
C ASN A 36 -9.51 7.90 -4.78
N ALA A 37 -10.70 8.12 -4.21
CA ALA A 37 -11.16 7.40 -3.03
C ALA A 37 -11.40 5.91 -3.33
N VAL A 38 -12.06 5.59 -4.45
CA VAL A 38 -12.30 4.22 -4.94
C VAL A 38 -11.00 3.53 -5.36
N ALA A 39 -9.98 4.29 -5.76
CA ALA A 39 -8.63 3.78 -6.00
C ALA A 39 -7.82 3.59 -4.70
N GLY A 40 -8.36 3.93 -3.53
CA GLY A 40 -7.69 3.80 -2.23
C GLY A 40 -6.59 4.85 -1.98
N ARG A 41 -6.47 5.85 -2.85
CA ARG A 41 -5.44 6.90 -2.79
C ARG A 41 -5.79 7.92 -1.71
N ASP A 42 -6.98 8.48 -1.82
CA ASP A 42 -7.44 9.56 -0.95
C ASP A 42 -8.48 9.06 0.06
N PRO A 43 -8.42 9.53 1.33
CA PRO A 43 -9.47 9.25 2.28
C PRO A 43 -10.75 10.02 1.92
N ILE A 44 -11.89 9.49 2.35
CA ILE A 44 -13.20 10.12 2.11
C ILE A 44 -13.77 10.68 3.42
N LYS A 45 -14.49 11.80 3.33
CA LYS A 45 -15.26 12.33 4.46
C LYS A 45 -16.40 11.38 4.81
N LEU A 46 -16.66 11.17 6.10
CA LEU A 46 -17.67 10.23 6.58
C LEU A 46 -19.07 10.51 5.99
N ASN A 47 -19.43 11.79 5.90
CA ASN A 47 -20.69 12.27 5.33
C ASN A 47 -20.85 11.81 3.86
N ARG A 48 -19.75 11.86 3.08
CA ARG A 48 -19.72 11.41 1.69
C ARG A 48 -19.74 9.88 1.60
N ALA A 49 -19.14 9.17 2.57
CA ALA A 49 -19.22 7.72 2.64
C ALA A 49 -20.66 7.24 2.89
N TYR A 50 -21.44 7.93 3.72
CA TYR A 50 -22.87 7.62 3.90
C TYR A 50 -23.69 7.88 2.64
N ARG A 51 -23.47 9.02 1.94
CA ARG A 51 -24.11 9.27 0.63
C ARG A 51 -23.76 8.19 -0.40
N LEU A 52 -22.51 7.75 -0.41
CA LEU A 52 -22.06 6.65 -1.27
C LEU A 52 -22.76 5.34 -0.90
N LEU A 53 -22.88 5.04 0.39
CA LEU A 53 -23.59 3.84 0.87
C LEU A 53 -25.05 3.82 0.41
N ASP A 54 -25.75 4.95 0.52
CA ASP A 54 -27.14 5.07 0.07
C ASP A 54 -27.27 4.85 -1.44
N ALA A 55 -26.36 5.41 -2.23
CA ALA A 55 -26.33 5.22 -3.68
C ALA A 55 -26.02 3.76 -4.11
N LEU A 56 -25.31 3.01 -3.27
CA LEU A 56 -24.92 1.61 -3.52
C LEU A 56 -25.90 0.58 -2.95
N ASN A 57 -26.94 1.03 -2.23
CA ASN A 57 -27.97 0.20 -1.60
C ASN A 57 -29.37 0.51 -2.16
N PRO A 58 -29.67 0.11 -3.41
CA PRO A 58 -31.02 0.26 -3.95
C PRO A 58 -32.03 -0.62 -3.19
N PRO A 59 -33.31 -0.21 -3.13
CA PRO A 59 -34.36 -1.00 -2.50
C PRO A 59 -34.51 -2.37 -3.18
N GLY A 60 -34.65 -3.42 -2.38
CA GLY A 60 -34.83 -4.79 -2.86
C GLY A 60 -33.53 -5.59 -3.10
N ARG A 61 -32.34 -5.04 -2.81
CA ARG A 61 -31.08 -5.80 -2.80
C ARG A 61 -30.51 -5.94 -1.38
N ALA A 62 -29.60 -6.89 -1.20
CA ALA A 62 -28.86 -7.06 0.05
C ALA A 62 -28.16 -5.75 0.44
N ARG A 63 -28.36 -5.33 1.68
CA ARG A 63 -27.91 -4.04 2.23
C ARG A 63 -26.47 -4.15 2.70
N LEU A 64 -25.57 -3.35 2.14
CA LEU A 64 -24.23 -3.15 2.68
C LEU A 64 -24.29 -2.29 3.94
N VAL A 65 -23.46 -2.62 4.92
CA VAL A 65 -23.27 -1.79 6.12
C VAL A 65 -22.10 -0.83 5.88
N ILE A 66 -22.08 0.32 6.55
CA ILE A 66 -20.98 1.30 6.40
C ILE A 66 -19.61 0.69 6.74
N ALA A 67 -19.58 -0.24 7.70
CA ALA A 67 -18.38 -0.99 8.06
C ALA A 67 -17.82 -1.80 6.88
N ASP A 68 -18.69 -2.34 6.01
CA ASP A 68 -18.26 -3.09 4.84
C ASP A 68 -17.64 -2.21 3.75
N LEU A 69 -18.03 -0.93 3.72
CA LEU A 69 -17.60 0.05 2.74
C LEU A 69 -16.26 0.69 3.11
N LEU A 70 -15.99 0.85 4.41
CA LEU A 70 -14.74 1.40 4.91
C LEU A 70 -13.69 0.29 4.98
N ALA A 71 -12.44 0.63 4.71
CA ALA A 71 -11.34 -0.28 4.97
C ALA A 71 -11.17 -0.39 6.48
N ASP A 72 -11.19 -1.62 7.02
CA ASP A 72 -10.83 -1.86 8.41
C ASP A 72 -9.42 -1.31 8.65
N THR A 73 -9.33 -0.27 9.49
CA THR A 73 -8.05 0.24 9.96
C THR A 73 -7.30 -0.76 10.83
N ALA A 74 -8.01 -1.80 11.29
CA ALA A 74 -7.43 -3.01 11.84
C ALA A 74 -7.12 -4.01 10.72
N ALA A 75 -6.32 -3.60 9.74
CA ALA A 75 -5.54 -4.59 9.01
C ALA A 75 -4.60 -5.20 10.06
N GLU A 76 -5.03 -6.31 10.67
CA GLU A 76 -4.10 -7.32 11.14
C GLU A 76 -3.05 -7.43 10.03
N LYS A 77 -1.85 -6.92 10.32
CA LYS A 77 -0.73 -7.14 9.41
C LYS A 77 -0.74 -8.63 9.14
N PRO A 78 -0.85 -9.10 7.88
CA PRO A 78 -0.56 -10.49 7.61
C PRO A 78 0.77 -10.77 8.27
N ALA A 79 0.84 -11.80 9.13
CA ALA A 79 2.08 -12.16 9.79
C ALA A 79 3.18 -12.19 8.72
N GLU A 80 4.29 -11.49 8.99
CA GLU A 80 5.40 -11.43 8.03
C GLU A 80 5.68 -12.87 7.55
N PRO A 81 5.70 -13.12 6.23
CA PRO A 81 5.98 -14.45 5.73
C PRO A 81 7.30 -14.92 6.35
N PRO A 82 7.43 -16.21 6.73
CA PRO A 82 8.59 -16.70 7.45
C PRO A 82 9.86 -16.29 6.70
N GLN A 83 10.79 -15.68 7.44
CA GLN A 83 12.03 -15.16 6.88
C GLN A 83 12.78 -16.33 6.22
N GLN A 84 12.80 -16.35 4.89
CA GLN A 84 13.56 -17.37 4.16
C GLN A 84 15.03 -17.25 4.58
N PRO A 85 15.71 -18.36 4.90
CA PRO A 85 17.13 -18.34 5.22
C PRO A 85 17.88 -17.71 4.05
N GLN A 86 18.44 -16.51 4.28
CA GLN A 86 19.24 -15.83 3.28
C GLN A 86 20.52 -16.64 3.08
N GLY A 87 20.71 -17.18 1.88
CA GLY A 87 21.97 -17.82 1.50
C GLY A 87 23.15 -16.85 1.69
N PRO A 88 24.36 -17.36 1.94
CA PRO A 88 25.54 -16.53 2.15
C PRO A 88 25.75 -15.59 0.95
N LYS A 89 25.76 -14.28 1.21
CA LYS A 89 25.85 -13.20 0.21
C LYS A 89 27.18 -13.11 -0.55
N ALA A 90 28.16 -13.97 -0.25
CA ALA A 90 29.50 -13.84 -0.77
C ALA A 90 29.89 -15.07 -1.61
N PRO A 91 30.38 -14.88 -2.85
CA PRO A 91 31.05 -15.96 -3.56
C PRO A 91 32.32 -16.37 -2.80
N PRO A 92 32.78 -17.63 -2.94
CA PRO A 92 34.01 -18.07 -2.29
C PRO A 92 35.19 -17.20 -2.76
N ARG A 93 35.86 -16.55 -1.81
CA ARG A 93 37.08 -15.77 -2.07
C ARG A 93 38.17 -16.73 -2.55
N ARG A 94 38.74 -16.48 -3.73
CA ARG A 94 40.00 -17.10 -4.14
C ARG A 94 41.10 -16.61 -3.19
N GLN A 95 41.89 -17.54 -2.66
CA GLN A 95 43.12 -17.24 -1.92
C GLN A 95 44.19 -16.81 -2.92
N ASP A 96 44.22 -15.52 -3.26
CA ASP A 96 45.37 -14.95 -3.94
C ASP A 96 46.41 -14.55 -2.87
N ASN A 97 47.51 -15.31 -2.85
CA ASN A 97 48.72 -15.02 -2.08
C ASN A 97 49.38 -13.73 -2.60
N GLU A 98 48.95 -12.57 -2.11
CA GLU A 98 49.66 -11.30 -2.33
C GLU A 98 49.83 -10.50 -1.01
N GLN A 99 50.25 -11.19 0.06
CA GLN A 99 50.65 -10.53 1.32
C GLN A 99 52.15 -10.25 1.43
N GLU A 100 52.90 -10.29 0.32
CA GLU A 100 54.31 -9.91 0.31
C GLU A 100 54.54 -8.73 -0.64
N ARG A 101 54.50 -7.51 -0.07
CA ARG A 101 55.35 -6.36 -0.43
C ARG A 101 55.00 -5.16 0.45
N LYS A 102 55.32 -5.25 1.75
CA LYS A 102 55.50 -4.05 2.59
C LYS A 102 56.84 -3.43 2.21
N ALA A 103 56.83 -2.22 1.67
CA ALA A 103 58.04 -1.43 1.43
C ALA A 103 58.69 -1.03 2.77
N PRO A 104 60.03 -0.89 2.85
CA PRO A 104 60.71 -0.54 4.08
C PRO A 104 60.47 0.92 4.47
N LYS A 105 60.13 1.14 5.75
CA LYS A 105 59.88 2.46 6.35
C LYS A 105 61.23 3.15 6.58
N ARG A 106 61.48 4.31 5.94
CA ARG A 106 62.65 5.14 6.24
C ARG A 106 62.51 5.77 7.62
N ILE A 107 63.48 5.53 8.50
CA ILE A 107 63.60 6.17 9.81
C ILE A 107 64.26 7.53 9.59
N ASN A 108 63.55 8.64 9.87
CA ASN A 108 64.19 9.95 9.97
C ASN A 108 64.88 10.04 11.33
N ALA A 109 66.20 10.21 11.30
CA ALA A 109 67.01 10.56 12.46
C ALA A 109 66.56 11.95 12.98
N ALA A 110 66.05 12.00 14.20
CA ALA A 110 66.02 13.24 14.97
C ALA A 110 67.43 13.43 15.56
N VAL A 111 68.08 14.46 15.05
CA VAL A 111 69.35 15.02 15.53
C VAL A 111 69.15 15.52 16.97
N ALA A 112 70.12 15.19 17.83
CA ALA A 112 70.22 15.64 19.21
C ALA A 112 70.50 17.15 19.31
#